data_AF-A0A8X6UWY5-F1
#
_entry.id   AF-A0A8X6UWY5-F1
#
_cell.length_a   1.000
_cell.length_b   1.000
_cell.length_c   1.000
_cell.angle_alpha   90.00
_cell.angle_beta   90.00
_cell.angle_gamma   90.00
#
_symmetry.space_group_name_H-M   'P 1'
#
loop_
_entity.id
_entity.type
_entity.pdbx_description
1 polymer ?
#
loop_
_entity_poly.entity_id
_entity_poly.type
_entity_poly.pdbx_seq_one_letter_code
_entity_poly.pdbx_strand_id
1 'polypeptide(L)'
;MACERKLLESEATIGFFVLLGTKGKKETLEWCMKANLIASRYECPRCKKNMRLQKRTVDGYEWRCRNQSKDNRHDIVRSVRKGTWFSESKLAITIILRLTRYWFGKSMNAFVVNDLKVNKNMTKLIRHMWRQSNDHKLVNENFHKFLASIARVYPPTDHDEMQV
;
A
#
# COMPACT_ATOMS: atom_id res chain seq x y z
N MET A 1 -17.75 -10.79 -2.28
CA MET A 1 -17.13 -11.68 -3.28
C MET A 1 -17.40 -11.28 -4.74
N ALA A 2 -18.65 -11.20 -5.23
CA ALA A 2 -18.91 -10.85 -6.65
C ALA A 2 -18.73 -9.35 -6.96
N CYS A 3 -19.29 -8.45 -6.15
CA CYS A 3 -19.12 -6.99 -6.28
C CYS A 3 -17.64 -6.56 -6.17
N GLU A 4 -16.91 -7.15 -5.22
CA GLU A 4 -15.48 -6.89 -5.00
C GLU A 4 -14.60 -7.34 -6.18
N ARG A 5 -15.01 -8.42 -6.87
CA ARG A 5 -14.34 -8.89 -8.09
C ARG A 5 -14.59 -7.93 -9.24
N LYS A 6 -15.84 -7.50 -9.46
CA LYS A 6 -16.19 -6.47 -10.45
C LYS A 6 -15.39 -5.18 -10.22
N LEU A 7 -15.22 -4.77 -8.97
CA LEU A 7 -14.47 -3.57 -8.61
C LEU A 7 -12.98 -3.69 -8.96
N LEU A 8 -12.35 -4.85 -8.75
CA LEU A 8 -10.95 -5.11 -9.12
C LEU A 8 -10.73 -5.25 -10.64
N GLU A 9 -11.74 -5.76 -11.34
CA GLU A 9 -11.75 -5.97 -12.79
C GLU A 9 -12.16 -4.70 -13.56
N SER A 10 -12.74 -3.69 -12.89
CA SER A 10 -13.10 -2.41 -13.49
C SER A 10 -11.90 -1.74 -14.16
N GLU A 11 -12.13 -1.18 -15.35
CA GLU A 11 -11.10 -0.47 -16.12
C GLU A 11 -10.47 0.68 -15.33
N ALA A 12 -11.25 1.33 -14.45
CA ALA A 12 -10.76 2.36 -13.54
C ALA A 12 -9.71 1.82 -12.56
N THR A 13 -9.92 0.62 -12.02
CA THR A 13 -8.97 -0.04 -11.12
C THR A 13 -7.77 -0.57 -11.90
N ILE A 14 -7.97 -1.13 -13.09
CA ILE A 14 -6.87 -1.54 -14.01
C ILE A 14 -5.98 -0.34 -14.35
N GLY A 15 -6.59 0.74 -14.83
CA GLY A 15 -5.92 1.99 -15.14
C GLY A 15 -5.16 2.54 -13.94
N PHE A 16 -5.75 2.50 -12.74
CA PHE A 16 -5.11 2.97 -11.51
C PHE A 16 -3.79 2.23 -11.18
N PHE A 17 -3.74 0.90 -11.26
CA PHE A 17 -2.51 0.15 -10.95
C PHE A 17 -1.45 0.23 -12.05
N VAL A 18 -1.88 0.39 -13.31
CA VAL A 18 -0.97 0.74 -14.42
C VAL A 18 -0.37 2.14 -14.17
N LEU A 19 -1.19 3.09 -13.74
CA LEU A 19 -0.79 4.47 -13.41
C LEU A 19 0.13 4.54 -12.18
N LEU A 20 -0.06 3.69 -11.16
CA LEU A 20 0.88 3.57 -10.04
C LEU A 20 2.27 3.09 -10.47
N GLY A 21 2.35 2.41 -11.62
CA GLY A 21 3.60 2.00 -12.23
C GLY A 21 4.39 3.10 -12.89
N THR A 22 3.69 4.12 -13.39
CA THR A 22 4.25 5.25 -14.12
C THR A 22 4.39 6.49 -13.26
N LYS A 23 3.67 6.55 -12.13
CA LYS A 23 3.76 7.63 -11.13
C LYS A 23 5.04 7.56 -10.31
N GLY A 24 5.52 8.74 -9.92
CA GLY A 24 6.63 8.87 -9.00
C GLY A 24 6.32 8.34 -7.59
N LYS A 25 7.38 8.16 -6.80
CA LYS A 25 7.26 7.64 -5.42
C LYS A 25 6.43 8.56 -4.51
N LYS A 26 6.45 9.88 -4.75
CA LYS A 26 5.72 10.87 -3.95
C LYS A 26 4.22 10.76 -4.19
N GLU A 27 3.82 10.68 -5.46
CA GLU A 27 2.45 10.59 -5.92
C GLU A 27 1.82 9.27 -5.47
N THR A 28 2.58 8.17 -5.53
CA THR A 28 2.16 6.88 -4.96
C THR A 28 1.88 7.02 -3.46
N LEU A 29 2.78 7.68 -2.73
CA LEU A 29 2.64 7.86 -1.30
C LEU A 29 1.44 8.74 -0.93
N GLU A 30 1.26 9.87 -1.62
CA GLU A 30 0.11 10.78 -1.43
C GLU A 30 -1.20 10.06 -1.71
N TRP A 31 -1.25 9.23 -2.76
CA TRP A 31 -2.40 8.39 -3.00
C TRP A 31 -2.64 7.40 -1.86
N CYS A 32 -1.60 6.72 -1.35
CA CYS A 32 -1.74 5.80 -0.22
C CYS A 32 -2.28 6.50 1.04
N MET A 33 -1.88 7.75 1.29
CA MET A 33 -2.43 8.58 2.37
C MET A 33 -3.90 8.93 2.13
N LYS A 34 -4.25 9.36 0.91
CA LYS A 34 -5.65 9.62 0.52
C LYS A 34 -6.50 8.35 0.58
N ALA A 35 -5.92 7.20 0.31
CA ALA A 35 -6.57 5.91 0.43
C ALA A 35 -6.52 5.36 1.87
N ASN A 36 -6.04 6.11 2.88
CA ASN A 36 -5.92 5.63 4.27
C ASN A 36 -5.14 4.29 4.41
N LEU A 37 -4.28 3.95 3.44
CA LEU A 37 -3.44 2.75 3.49
C LEU A 37 -2.20 2.95 4.36
N ILE A 38 -1.78 4.19 4.49
CA ILE A 38 -0.73 4.66 5.40
C ILE A 38 -1.23 5.92 6.08
N ALA A 39 -0.63 6.28 7.22
CA ALA A 39 -0.99 7.51 7.90
C ALA A 39 -0.59 8.75 7.08
N SER A 40 -1.48 9.74 7.02
CA SER A 40 -1.23 11.05 6.41
C SER A 40 -0.49 12.02 7.33
N ARG A 41 -0.42 11.71 8.63
CA ARG A 41 0.27 12.48 9.67
C ARG A 41 0.86 11.56 10.72
N TYR A 42 1.98 11.97 11.31
CA TYR A 42 2.56 11.33 12.48
C TYR A 42 3.02 12.37 13.48
N GLU A 43 2.72 12.15 14.75
CA GLU A 43 3.22 12.95 15.84
C GLU A 43 4.51 12.35 16.40
N CYS A 44 5.49 13.20 16.66
CA CYS A 44 6.72 12.79 17.30
C CYS A 44 6.43 12.30 18.73
N PRO A 45 6.83 11.07 19.11
CA PRO A 45 6.51 10.55 20.44
C PRO A 45 7.17 11.37 21.56
N ARG A 46 8.28 12.07 21.25
CA ARG A 46 9.09 12.82 22.21
C ARG A 46 8.68 14.28 22.38
N CYS A 47 8.35 15.00 21.31
CA CYS A 47 7.99 16.42 21.38
C CYS A 47 6.54 16.72 21.00
N LYS A 48 5.76 15.70 20.63
CA LYS A 48 4.35 15.79 20.21
C LYS A 48 4.06 16.68 19.00
N LYS A 49 5.09 17.22 18.34
CA LYS A 49 4.96 17.98 17.09
C LYS A 49 4.77 17.04 15.90
N ASN A 50 4.09 17.51 14.87
CA ASN A 50 3.97 16.80 13.59
C ASN A 50 5.36 16.55 12.98
N MET A 51 5.59 15.30 12.58
CA MET A 51 6.79 14.88 11.86
C MET A 51 6.73 15.38 10.41
N ARG A 52 7.90 15.65 9.82
CA ARG A 52 8.00 16.05 8.40
C ARG A 52 8.31 14.85 7.54
N LEU A 53 7.78 14.83 6.32
CA LEU A 53 8.12 13.85 5.32
C LEU A 53 9.47 14.21 4.68
N GLN A 54 10.43 13.29 4.67
CA GLN A 54 11.77 13.51 4.10
C GLN A 54 12.13 12.43 3.09
N LYS A 55 12.91 12.78 2.06
CA LYS A 55 13.30 11.85 0.98
C LYS A 55 14.23 10.74 1.50
N ARG A 56 14.00 9.50 1.04
CA ARG A 56 14.79 8.29 1.31
C ARG A 56 14.73 7.30 0.12
N THR A 57 15.43 6.18 0.21
CA THR A 57 15.70 5.24 -0.89
C THR A 57 14.53 4.32 -1.25
N VAL A 58 14.02 3.49 -0.32
CA VAL A 58 13.07 2.41 -0.64
C VAL A 58 11.72 2.96 -1.12
N ASP A 59 10.96 3.61 -0.23
CA ASP A 59 9.65 4.21 -0.56
C ASP A 59 9.72 5.64 -1.06
N GLY A 60 10.93 6.16 -1.24
CA GLY A 60 11.11 7.57 -1.55
C GLY A 60 11.02 8.47 -0.32
N TYR A 61 10.36 8.06 0.77
CA TYR A 61 10.07 8.94 1.91
C TYR A 61 10.04 8.24 3.28
N GLU A 62 10.32 9.02 4.34
CA GLU A 62 10.14 8.64 5.75
C GLU A 62 9.63 9.81 6.59
N TRP A 63 9.03 9.52 7.74
CA TRP A 63 8.68 10.53 8.73
C TRP A 63 9.88 10.84 9.61
N ARG A 64 10.27 12.11 9.70
CA ARG A 64 11.37 12.55 10.57
C ARG A 64 10.99 13.74 11.42
N CYS A 65 11.37 13.69 12.69
CA CYS A 65 11.35 14.82 13.60
C CYS A 65 12.78 15.04 14.10
N ARG A 66 13.37 16.17 13.73
CA ARG A 66 14.70 16.59 14.17
C ARG A 66 14.55 17.86 14.99
N ASN A 67 15.01 17.81 16.23
CA ASN A 67 15.07 18.96 17.13
C ASN A 67 16.50 19.12 17.66
N GLN A 68 17.03 20.34 17.63
CA GLN A 68 18.36 20.69 18.08
C GLN A 68 18.36 21.55 19.36
N SER A 69 17.19 21.90 19.90
CA SER A 69 17.09 22.64 21.16
C SER A 69 17.76 21.90 22.32
N LYS A 70 18.44 22.64 23.20
CA LYS A 70 19.24 22.11 24.33
C LYS A 70 18.45 21.14 25.22
N ASP A 71 17.23 21.49 25.58
CA ASP A 71 16.40 20.72 26.53
C ASP A 71 15.63 19.55 25.88
N ASN A 72 15.60 19.47 24.55
CA ASN A 72 14.84 18.44 23.85
C ASN A 72 15.48 18.01 22.52
N ARG A 73 16.81 17.83 22.52
CA ARG A 73 17.56 17.40 21.34
C ARG A 73 17.20 15.96 20.97
N HIS A 74 16.74 15.75 19.73
CA HIS A 74 16.44 14.41 19.21
C HIS A 74 16.40 14.36 17.69
N ASP A 75 16.58 13.15 17.17
CA ASP A 75 16.39 12.82 15.76
C ASP A 75 15.62 11.49 15.68
N ILE A 76 14.32 11.59 15.45
CA ILE A 76 13.41 10.44 15.43
C ILE A 76 12.94 10.22 14.02
N VAL A 77 13.13 8.98 13.55
CA VAL A 77 12.75 8.51 12.22
C VAL A 77 11.70 7.42 12.36
N ARG A 78 10.67 7.46 11.50
CA ARG A 78 9.67 6.40 11.36
C ARG A 78 9.38 6.11 9.90
N SER A 79 9.21 4.83 9.59
CA SER A 79 8.73 4.39 8.27
C SER A 79 7.34 4.94 8.00
N VAL A 80 7.10 5.36 6.75
CA VAL A 80 5.75 5.73 6.27
C VAL A 80 4.75 4.57 6.40
N ARG A 81 5.25 3.33 6.48
CA ARG A 81 4.45 2.10 6.61
C ARG A 81 4.14 1.72 8.05
N LYS A 82 4.57 2.51 9.04
CA LYS A 82 4.37 2.11 10.44
C LYS A 82 2.87 1.89 10.68
N GLY A 83 2.53 0.81 11.40
CA GLY A 83 1.15 0.47 11.72
C GLY A 83 0.35 -0.17 10.58
N THR A 84 0.97 -0.47 9.43
CA THR A 84 0.31 -1.20 8.35
C THR A 84 0.70 -2.68 8.35
N TRP A 85 -0.11 -3.51 7.71
CA TRP A 85 0.15 -4.95 7.54
C TRP A 85 1.41 -5.25 6.70
N PHE A 86 1.95 -4.25 5.98
CA PHE A 86 3.14 -4.38 5.16
C PHE A 86 4.35 -3.60 5.71
N SER A 87 4.33 -3.23 7.01
CA SER A 87 5.36 -2.41 7.64
C SER A 87 6.76 -3.00 7.55
N GLU A 88 6.87 -4.33 7.67
CA GLU A 88 8.14 -5.07 7.68
C GLU A 88 8.57 -5.56 6.29
N SER A 89 7.80 -5.25 5.24
CA SER A 89 8.12 -5.70 3.89
C SER A 89 9.34 -4.95 3.34
N LYS A 90 10.27 -5.69 2.74
CA LYS A 90 11.46 -5.13 2.06
C LYS A 90 11.16 -4.60 0.66
N LEU A 91 9.92 -4.74 0.18
CA LEU A 91 9.50 -4.35 -1.17
C LEU A 91 8.99 -2.93 -1.18
N ALA A 92 9.27 -2.16 -2.22
CA ALA A 92 8.64 -0.84 -2.39
C ALA A 92 7.11 -0.93 -2.34
N ILE A 93 6.46 0.10 -1.77
CA ILE A 93 4.98 0.18 -1.70
C ILE A 93 4.33 -0.05 -3.07
N THR A 94 4.89 0.49 -4.14
CA THR A 94 4.40 0.29 -5.52
C THR A 94 4.31 -1.20 -5.89
N ILE A 95 5.31 -2.00 -5.53
CA ILE A 95 5.35 -3.44 -5.79
C ILE A 95 4.33 -4.17 -4.92
N ILE A 96 4.19 -3.76 -3.64
CA ILE A 96 3.20 -4.34 -2.73
C ILE A 96 1.79 -4.13 -3.29
N LEU A 97 1.44 -2.90 -3.70
CA LEU A 97 0.14 -2.57 -4.28
C LEU A 97 -0.16 -3.41 -5.52
N ARG A 98 0.81 -3.57 -6.42
CA ARG A 98 0.69 -4.43 -7.60
C ARG A 98 0.49 -5.89 -7.22
N LEU A 99 1.28 -6.42 -6.29
CA LEU A 99 1.14 -7.80 -5.81
C LEU A 99 -0.24 -8.03 -5.17
N THR A 100 -0.73 -7.07 -4.38
CA THR A 100 -2.08 -7.09 -3.82
C THR A 100 -3.11 -7.22 -4.94
N ARG A 101 -3.03 -6.42 -6.01
CA ARG A 101 -3.93 -6.56 -7.17
C ARG A 101 -3.91 -7.98 -7.76
N TYR A 102 -2.73 -8.49 -8.13
CA TYR A 102 -2.60 -9.81 -8.76
C TYR A 102 -3.13 -10.94 -7.87
N TRP A 103 -2.91 -10.83 -6.56
CA TRP A 103 -3.40 -11.78 -5.57
C TRP A 103 -4.91 -11.99 -5.65
N PHE A 104 -5.67 -10.90 -5.75
CA PHE A 104 -7.12 -10.95 -5.72
C PHE A 104 -7.76 -11.17 -7.10
N GLY A 105 -7.05 -10.83 -8.18
CA GLY A 105 -7.46 -11.17 -9.55
C GLY A 105 -7.28 -12.65 -9.91
N LYS A 106 -6.77 -13.50 -9.02
CA LYS A 106 -6.44 -14.93 -9.25
C LYS A 106 -5.54 -15.22 -10.46
N SER A 107 -4.87 -14.21 -11.01
CA SER A 107 -3.90 -14.37 -12.09
C SER A 107 -2.52 -14.66 -11.50
N MET A 108 -2.18 -15.95 -11.26
CA MET A 108 -0.90 -16.28 -10.62
C MET A 108 -0.17 -17.46 -11.28
N ASN A 109 0.97 -17.16 -11.92
CA ASN A 109 2.30 -17.62 -11.49
C ASN A 109 3.40 -17.25 -12.51
N ALA A 110 3.18 -17.43 -13.81
CA ALA A 110 4.20 -17.13 -14.83
C ALA A 110 4.32 -15.63 -15.14
N PHE A 111 3.19 -14.92 -15.22
CA PHE A 111 3.14 -13.52 -15.64
C PHE A 111 3.72 -12.57 -14.58
N VAL A 112 3.34 -12.75 -13.31
CA VAL A 112 3.76 -11.89 -12.18
C VAL A 112 5.29 -11.88 -11.98
N VAL A 113 5.97 -13.00 -12.23
CA VAL A 113 7.43 -13.12 -12.10
C VAL A 113 8.15 -12.42 -13.25
N ASN A 114 7.65 -12.55 -14.47
CA ASN A 114 8.22 -11.92 -15.67
C ASN A 114 7.97 -10.40 -15.70
N ASP A 115 6.76 -9.96 -15.34
CA ASP A 115 6.33 -8.56 -15.46
C ASP A 115 6.88 -7.67 -14.33
N LEU A 116 7.11 -8.24 -13.13
CA LEU A 116 7.64 -7.50 -11.98
C LEU A 116 9.17 -7.66 -11.80
N LYS A 117 9.87 -8.41 -12.66
CA LYS A 117 11.33 -8.70 -12.54
C LYS A 117 11.75 -9.08 -11.11
N VAL A 118 10.92 -9.87 -10.42
CA VAL A 118 11.07 -10.12 -8.98
C VAL A 118 11.89 -11.39 -8.70
N ASN A 119 12.93 -11.25 -7.87
CA ASN A 119 13.89 -12.31 -7.47
C ASN A 119 13.21 -13.51 -6.76
N LYS A 120 13.79 -14.72 -6.86
CA LYS A 120 13.38 -15.96 -6.13
C LYS A 120 13.06 -15.76 -4.64
N ASN A 121 13.72 -14.85 -3.92
CA ASN A 121 13.41 -14.52 -2.53
C ASN A 121 12.01 -13.89 -2.33
N MET A 122 11.43 -13.31 -3.38
CA MET A 122 10.07 -12.78 -3.43
C MET A 122 9.00 -13.86 -3.31
N THR A 123 9.26 -15.05 -3.87
CA THR A 123 8.34 -16.19 -3.78
C THR A 123 8.16 -16.67 -2.33
N LYS A 124 9.13 -16.40 -1.45
CA LYS A 124 9.00 -16.62 0.00
C LYS A 124 8.06 -15.62 0.65
N LEU A 125 8.06 -14.36 0.20
CA LEU A 125 7.11 -13.35 0.69
C LEU A 125 5.70 -13.64 0.19
N ILE A 126 5.54 -14.02 -1.08
CA ILE A 126 4.26 -14.50 -1.62
C ILE A 126 3.77 -15.71 -0.81
N ARG A 127 4.64 -16.69 -0.54
CA ARG A 127 4.32 -17.83 0.36
C ARG A 127 4.04 -17.41 1.80
N HIS A 128 4.70 -16.39 2.32
CA HIS A 128 4.46 -15.88 3.67
C HIS A 128 3.12 -15.15 3.76
N MET A 129 2.82 -14.28 2.79
CA MET A 129 1.48 -13.67 2.63
C MET A 129 0.42 -14.76 2.42
N TRP A 130 0.77 -15.87 1.77
CA TRP A 130 -0.14 -17.00 1.53
C TRP A 130 -0.40 -17.78 2.82
N ARG A 131 0.65 -18.04 3.59
CA ARG A 131 0.60 -18.72 4.89
C ARG A 131 -0.10 -17.87 5.94
N GLN A 132 0.08 -16.55 5.90
CA GLN A 132 -0.69 -15.61 6.72
C GLN A 132 -2.16 -15.49 6.24
N SER A 133 -2.45 -15.70 4.95
CA SER A 133 -3.83 -15.68 4.42
C SER A 133 -4.66 -16.94 4.74
N ASN A 134 -4.02 -18.05 5.13
CA ASN A 134 -4.72 -19.19 5.73
C ASN A 134 -5.27 -18.87 7.13
N ASP A 135 -4.90 -17.73 7.73
CA ASP A 135 -5.64 -17.11 8.82
C ASP A 135 -6.66 -16.13 8.21
N HIS A 136 -7.78 -16.69 7.76
CA HIS A 136 -8.76 -16.09 6.84
C HIS A 136 -9.39 -14.77 7.33
N LYS A 137 -9.20 -14.40 8.60
CA LYS A 137 -9.89 -13.27 9.25
C LYS A 137 -9.13 -11.94 9.08
N LEU A 138 -7.83 -11.92 9.32
CA LEU A 138 -7.01 -10.69 9.35
C LEU A 138 -6.70 -10.12 7.95
N VAL A 139 -6.48 -11.01 6.98
CA VAL A 139 -6.25 -10.61 5.58
C VAL A 139 -7.54 -10.10 4.96
N ASN A 140 -8.69 -10.69 5.31
CA ASN A 140 -9.99 -10.24 4.79
C ASN A 140 -10.33 -8.83 5.28
N GLU A 141 -10.11 -8.51 6.55
CA GLU A 141 -10.34 -7.15 7.06
C GLU A 141 -9.42 -6.09 6.42
N ASN A 142 -8.12 -6.39 6.26
CA ASN A 142 -7.18 -5.46 5.63
C ASN A 142 -7.42 -5.34 4.12
N PHE A 143 -7.90 -6.40 3.48
CA PHE A 143 -8.32 -6.39 2.08
C PHE A 143 -9.62 -5.61 1.87
N HIS A 144 -10.64 -5.81 2.72
CA HIS A 144 -11.85 -5.00 2.68
C HIS A 144 -11.53 -3.53 2.93
N LYS A 145 -10.61 -3.21 3.86
CA LYS A 145 -10.10 -1.84 4.03
C LYS A 145 -9.43 -1.34 2.76
N PHE A 146 -8.59 -2.15 2.11
CA PHE A 146 -7.95 -1.79 0.84
C PHE A 146 -8.95 -1.53 -0.29
N LEU A 147 -9.93 -2.41 -0.47
CA LEU A 147 -10.99 -2.26 -1.48
C LEU A 147 -11.90 -1.06 -1.18
N ALA A 148 -12.33 -0.90 0.08
CA ALA A 148 -13.10 0.25 0.50
C ALA A 148 -12.34 1.56 0.27
N SER A 149 -11.03 1.55 0.47
CA SER A 149 -10.14 2.67 0.18
C SER A 149 -10.03 2.97 -1.32
N ILE A 150 -9.98 1.95 -2.18
CA ILE A 150 -10.05 2.13 -3.64
C ILE A 150 -11.42 2.71 -4.02
N ALA A 151 -12.50 2.10 -3.56
CA ALA A 151 -13.88 2.52 -3.83
C ALA A 151 -14.17 3.95 -3.34
N ARG A 152 -13.51 4.41 -2.26
CA ARG A 152 -13.62 5.79 -1.77
C ARG A 152 -12.98 6.81 -2.72
N VAL A 153 -11.87 6.43 -3.35
CA VAL A 153 -11.15 7.32 -4.28
C VAL A 153 -11.72 7.22 -5.70
N TYR A 154 -12.28 6.06 -6.04
CA TYR A 154 -12.88 5.71 -7.32
C TYR A 154 -14.20 4.99 -7.07
N PRO A 155 -15.30 5.72 -6.80
CA PRO A 155 -16.59 5.10 -6.63
C PRO A 155 -17.00 4.40 -7.93
N PRO A 156 -17.62 3.21 -7.88
CA PRO A 156 -18.19 2.58 -9.06
C PRO A 156 -19.20 3.56 -9.69
N THR A 157 -19.08 3.80 -10.99
CA THR A 157 -20.04 4.63 -11.73
C THR A 157 -21.29 3.82 -12.02
N ASP A 158 -22.46 4.47 -12.06
CA ASP A 158 -23.79 3.85 -12.22
C ASP A 158 -23.92 2.85 -13.39
N HIS A 159 -23.03 2.90 -14.38
CA HIS A 159 -22.95 1.91 -15.46
C HIS A 159 -22.51 0.50 -15.02
N ASP A 160 -21.86 0.34 -13.86
CA ASP A 160 -21.43 -0.95 -13.33
C ASP A 160 -22.49 -1.64 -12.43
N GLU A 161 -23.56 -0.92 -12.05
CA GLU A 161 -24.66 -1.45 -11.23
C GLU A 161 -25.74 -2.17 -12.06
N MET A 162 -25.73 -2.02 -13.39
CA MET A 162 -26.81 -2.50 -14.25
C MET A 162 -26.53 -3.87 -14.89
N GLN A 163 -25.95 -4.82 -14.16
CA GLN A 163 -26.02 -6.25 -14.49
C GLN A 163 -26.02 -7.09 -13.19
N VAL A 164 -27.21 -7.24 -12.62
CA VAL A 164 -27.56 -8.25 -11.60
C VAL A 164 -27.65 -9.62 -12.26
#